data_AF-A0A0N8VW94-F1
#
_entry.id   AF-A0A0N8VW94-F1
#
_cell.length_a   1.000
_cell.length_b   1.000
_cell.length_c   1.000
_cell.angle_alpha   90.00
_cell.angle_beta   90.00
_cell.angle_gamma   90.00
#
_symmetry.space_group_name_H-M   'P 1'
#
loop_
_entity.id
_entity.type
_entity.pdbx_description
1 polymer ?
#
loop_
_entity_poly.entity_id
_entity_poly.type
_entity_poly.pdbx_seq_one_letter_code
_entity_poly.pdbx_strand_id
1 'polypeptide(L)' 'MNIQEATKLAMEKGISIRRENQDVYGILPTNLQRYQCLVVSRHYKKKRQTAGGRWQPSADDLIADDWILDY' A
#
# COMPACT_ATOMS: atom_id res chain seq x y z
N MET A 1 -0.81 8.40 10.11
CA MET A 1 -0.88 9.45 9.07
C MET A 1 -2.17 9.29 8.30
N ASN A 2 -2.66 10.32 7.62
CA ASN A 2 -3.73 10.12 6.63
C ASN A 2 -3.16 9.42 5.38
N ILE A 3 -4.06 8.91 4.53
CA ILE A 3 -3.67 8.17 3.32
C ILE A 3 -2.83 9.02 2.35
N GLN A 4 -3.06 10.33 2.25
CA GLN A 4 -2.34 11.20 1.31
C GLN A 4 -0.89 11.42 1.73
N GLU A 5 -0.65 11.68 3.01
CA GLU A 5 0.67 11.81 3.61
C GLU A 5 1.48 10.52 3.45
N ALA A 6 0.87 9.38 3.82
CA ALA A 6 1.51 8.08 3.70
C ALA A 6 1.87 7.79 2.24
N THR A 7 0.97 8.09 1.29
CA THR A 7 1.21 7.92 -0.16
C THR A 7 2.40 8.73 -0.64
N LYS A 8 2.49 10.02 -0.29
CA LYS A 8 3.61 10.89 -0.71
C LYS A 8 4.95 10.35 -0.21
N LEU A 9 5.04 10.01 1.08
CA LEU A 9 6.27 9.48 1.69
C LEU A 9 6.65 8.11 1.12
N ALA A 10 5.67 7.25 0.87
CA ALA A 10 5.90 5.93 0.30
C ALA A 10 6.42 5.99 -1.15
N MET A 11 5.88 6.91 -1.95
CA MET A 11 6.37 7.14 -3.32
C MET A 11 7.79 7.71 -3.35
N GLU A 12 8.12 8.64 -2.45
CA GLU A 12 9.49 9.18 -2.32
C GLU A 12 10.50 8.08 -1.97
N LYS A 13 10.11 7.13 -1.10
CA LYS A 13 10.98 6.06 -0.60
C LYS A 13 10.93 4.77 -1.42
N GLY A 14 9.96 4.63 -2.32
CA GLY A 14 9.73 3.40 -3.10
C GLY A 14 9.26 2.21 -2.26
N ILE A 15 8.45 2.45 -1.22
CA ILE A 15 7.97 1.42 -0.28
C ILE A 15 6.43 1.36 -0.23
N SER A 16 5.87 0.36 0.46
CA SER A 16 4.43 0.22 0.65
C SER A 16 3.89 0.98 1.86
N ILE A 17 2.56 1.14 1.91
CA ILE A 17 1.79 1.64 3.05
C ILE A 17 0.81 0.57 3.53
N ARG A 18 0.39 0.64 4.80
CA ARG A 18 -0.69 -0.19 5.33
C ARG A 18 -1.43 0.51 6.46
N ARG A 19 -2.59 -0.04 6.83
CA ARG A 19 -3.29 0.30 8.08
C ARG A 19 -2.57 -0.35 9.25
N GLU A 20 -2.53 0.31 10.40
CA GLU A 20 -1.84 -0.19 11.59
C GLU A 20 -2.33 -1.59 12.00
N ASN A 21 -3.65 -1.80 11.97
CA ASN A 21 -4.31 -3.08 12.31
C ASN A 21 -4.32 -4.12 11.18
N GLN A 22 -3.63 -3.87 10.07
CA GLN A 22 -3.63 -4.76 8.91
C GLN A 22 -2.22 -5.27 8.61
N ASP A 23 -1.96 -6.53 8.96
CA ASP A 23 -0.61 -7.12 8.87
C ASP A 23 -0.42 -8.02 7.63
N VAL A 24 -1.49 -8.28 6.88
CA VAL A 24 -1.50 -9.30 5.82
C VAL A 24 -0.83 -8.81 4.53
N TYR A 25 -1.00 -7.53 4.21
CA TYR A 25 -0.49 -6.94 2.97
C TYR A 25 -0.18 -5.46 3.13
N GLY A 26 0.77 -4.99 2.32
CA GLY A 26 1.02 -3.59 2.03
C GLY A 26 0.41 -3.18 0.69
N ILE A 27 0.24 -1.89 0.51
CA ILE A 27 -0.22 -1.25 -0.72
C ILE A 27 0.95 -0.44 -1.23
N LEU A 28 1.46 -0.76 -2.41
CA LEU A 28 2.48 0.04 -3.09
C LEU A 28 1.78 1.08 -3.97
N PRO A 29 1.84 2.38 -3.62
CA PRO A 29 1.24 3.42 -4.44
C PRO A 29 2.07 3.59 -5.73
N THR A 30 1.41 3.67 -6.88
CA THR A 30 2.10 3.78 -8.17
C THR A 30 1.22 4.44 -9.23
N ASN A 31 1.83 5.13 -10.19
CA ASN A 31 1.11 5.77 -11.29
C ASN A 31 1.07 4.90 -12.56
N LEU A 32 1.27 3.58 -12.43
CA LEU A 32 1.24 2.69 -13.57
C LEU A 32 -0.17 2.62 -14.15
N GLN A 33 -0.29 2.85 -15.45
CA GLN A 33 -1.57 3.00 -16.16
C GLN A 33 -2.54 1.81 -15.95
N ARG A 34 -2.01 0.58 -15.82
CA ARG A 34 -2.80 -0.64 -15.58
C ARG A 34 -2.95 -0.99 -14.09
N TYR A 35 -2.17 -0.37 -13.22
CA TYR A 35 -2.07 -0.70 -11.81
C TYR A 35 -1.87 0.58 -11.00
N GLN A 36 -2.98 1.27 -10.69
CA GLN A 36 -2.97 2.50 -9.87
C GLN A 36 -2.46 2.24 -8.44
N CYS A 37 -2.63 1.02 -7.95
CA CYS A 37 -2.07 0.54 -6.69
C CYS A 37 -1.80 -0.97 -6.83
N LEU A 38 -0.74 -1.44 -6.19
CA LEU A 38 -0.39 -2.86 -6.11
C LEU A 38 -0.55 -3.35 -4.67
N VAL A 39 -1.27 -4.46 -4.50
CA VAL A 39 -1.31 -5.21 -3.24
C VAL A 39 -0.10 -6.11 -3.19
N VAL A 40 0.69 -5.93 -2.13
CA VAL A 40 2.01 -6.51 -1.92
C VAL A 40 1.92 -7.33 -0.62
N SER A 41 1.96 -8.67 -0.71
CA SER A 41 2.01 -9.55 0.46
C SER A 41 3.21 -9.21 1.36
N ARG A 42 3.05 -8.97 2.67
CA ARG A 42 4.21 -8.71 3.56
C ARG A 42 5.19 -9.90 3.64
N HIS A 43 4.72 -11.10 3.30
CA HIS A 43 5.53 -12.30 3.30
C HIS A 43 6.15 -12.60 1.93
N TYR A 44 6.71 -11.61 1.23
CA TYR A 44 7.59 -11.86 0.06
C TYR A 44 8.88 -12.58 0.48
N LYS A 45 8.75 -13.84 0.91
CA LYS A 45 9.86 -14.74 1.21
C LYS A 45 10.21 -15.65 0.04
N LYS A 46 9.45 -15.61 -1.07
CA LYS A 46 9.68 -16.51 -2.22
C LYS A 46 9.68 -15.75 -3.55
N LYS A 47 10.72 -16.01 -4.36
CA LYS A 47 10.74 -15.68 -5.80
C LYS A 47 9.45 -16.23 -6.44
N ARG A 48 8.69 -15.36 -7.14
CA ARG A 48 7.48 -15.65 -7.95
C ARG A 48 6.09 -15.33 -7.34
N GLN A 49 5.97 -14.62 -6.22
CA GLN A 49 4.65 -14.06 -5.87
C GLN A 49 4.33 -12.83 -6.73
N THR A 50 3.15 -12.86 -7.35
CA THR A 50 2.61 -11.76 -8.15
C THR A 50 1.98 -10.72 -7.24
N ALA A 51 2.42 -9.46 -7.36
CA ALA A 51 1.65 -8.35 -6.85
C ALA A 51 0.25 -8.38 -7.49
N GLY A 52 -0.78 -8.31 -6.65
CA GLY A 52 -2.17 -8.26 -7.12
C GLY A 52 -2.51 -6.80 -7.42
N GLY A 53 -2.87 -6.47 -8.66
CA GLY A 53 -3.44 -5.16 -8.94
C GLY A 53 -4.80 -4.98 -8.26
N ARG A 54 -5.26 -3.72 -8.19
CA ARG A 54 -6.66 -3.31 -7.92
C ARG A 54 -7.05 -3.07 -6.45
N TRP A 55 -6.11 -2.64 -5.60
CA TRP A 55 -6.57 -2.00 -4.37
C TRP A 55 -7.30 -0.69 -4.72
N GLN A 56 -8.49 -0.52 -4.15
CA GLN A 56 -9.29 0.70 -4.25
C GLN A 56 -9.60 1.12 -2.81
N PRO A 57 -9.30 2.37 -2.41
CA PRO A 57 -9.61 2.83 -1.07
C PRO A 57 -11.13 2.84 -0.85
N SER A 58 -11.56 2.23 0.25
CA SER A 58 -12.91 2.37 0.78
C SER A 58 -13.11 3.75 1.42
N ALA A 59 -14.34 4.08 1.81
CA ALA A 59 -14.59 5.32 2.57
C ALA A 59 -13.79 5.35 3.89
N ASP A 60 -13.70 4.22 4.59
CA ASP A 60 -12.93 4.08 5.83
C ASP A 60 -11.43 4.33 5.58
N ASP A 61 -10.91 3.83 4.47
CA ASP A 61 -9.51 4.07 4.08
C ASP A 61 -9.21 5.56 3.86
N LEU A 62 -10.18 6.30 3.30
CA LEU A 62 -10.02 7.71 2.97
C LEU A 62 -10.06 8.63 4.20
N ILE A 63 -10.86 8.28 5.22
CA ILE A 63 -11.06 9.12 6.41
C ILE A 63 -10.15 8.77 7.58
N ALA A 64 -9.41 7.68 7.48
CA ALA A 64 -8.65 7.17 8.60
C ALA A 64 -7.21 7.69 8.66
N ASP A 65 -6.69 7.75 9.88
CA ASP A 65 -5.43 8.42 10.23
C ASP A 65 -4.34 7.48 10.79
N ASP A 66 -4.58 6.17 10.75
CA ASP A 66 -3.69 5.07 11.17
C ASP A 66 -2.95 4.44 9.98
N TRP A 67 -2.69 5.21 8.91
CA TRP A 67 -1.78 4.78 7.85
C TRP A 67 -0.32 4.91 8.30
N ILE A 68 0.45 3.86 8.01
CA ILE A 68 1.88 3.76 8.31
C ILE A 68 2.68 3.29 7.08
N LEU A 69 3.98 3.58 7.08
CA LEU A 69 4.92 3.03 6.10
C LEU A 69 5.19 1.56 6.43
N ASP A 70 5.26 0.71 5.41
CA ASP A 70 5.49 -0.72 5.52
C ASP A 70 6.84 -1.08 4.86
N TYR A 71 7.83 -1.32 5.72
CA TYR A 71 9.24 -1.61 5.40
C TYR A 71 9.53 -3.11 5.28
#